data_AF-A0A6G0UAP5-F1
#
_entry.id   AF-A0A6G0UAP5-F1
#
_cell.length_a   1.000
_cell.length_b   1.000
_cell.length_c   1.000
_cell.angle_alpha   90.00
_cell.angle_beta   90.00
_cell.angle_gamma   90.00
#
_symmetry.space_group_name_H-M   'P 1'
#
loop_
_entity.id
_entity.type
_entity.pdbx_description
1 polymer ?
#
loop_
_entity_poly.entity_id
_entity_poly.type
_entity_poly.pdbx_seq_one_letter_code
_entity_poly.pdbx_strand_id
1 'polypeptide(L)'
;MKDIWTEPPGELTKVGQIQAFDQGLKLKKRYVDELGYLSKNYWSKDIAARSTFLNRTLSSAYIFMTAFYLDSENSTPDDPRWPKGWNPIPIQTVPFKDEY
;
A
#
# COMPACT_ATOMS: atom_id res chain seq x y z
N MET A 1 19.17 -11.14 -26.32
CA MET A 1 18.04 -11.98 -25.87
C MET A 1 16.89 -11.01 -25.62
N LYS A 2 15.77 -11.12 -26.34
CA LYS A 2 14.59 -10.27 -26.08
C LYS A 2 13.96 -10.77 -24.79
N ASP A 3 13.82 -9.92 -23.79
CA ASP A 3 13.23 -10.32 -22.52
C ASP A 3 11.80 -10.82 -22.74
N ILE A 4 11.52 -12.06 -22.33
CA ILE A 4 10.19 -12.70 -22.42
C ILE A 4 9.17 -11.98 -21.52
N TRP A 5 9.66 -11.22 -20.53
CA TRP A 5 8.88 -10.50 -19.54
C TRP A 5 8.99 -9.00 -19.77
N THR A 6 7.88 -8.29 -19.59
CA THR A 6 7.82 -6.83 -19.70
C THR A 6 8.55 -6.13 -18.55
N GLU A 7 8.51 -6.72 -17.36
CA GLU A 7 9.19 -6.18 -16.17
C GLU A 7 10.45 -7.00 -15.85
N PRO A 8 11.45 -6.41 -15.17
CA PRO A 8 12.65 -7.12 -14.74
C PRO A 8 12.31 -8.35 -13.87
N PRO A 9 13.11 -9.43 -13.94
CA PRO A 9 12.90 -10.59 -13.09
C PRO A 9 12.84 -10.24 -11.60
N GLY A 10 11.80 -10.74 -10.91
CA GLY A 10 11.62 -10.53 -9.48
C GLY A 10 10.89 -9.24 -9.10
N GLU A 11 10.55 -8.39 -10.08
CA GLU A 11 9.76 -7.18 -9.88
C GLU A 11 8.25 -7.43 -9.94
N LEU A 12 7.50 -6.48 -9.36
CA LEU A 12 6.04 -6.55 -9.33
C LEU A 12 5.45 -6.17 -10.70
N THR A 13 4.72 -7.11 -11.31
CA THR A 13 4.06 -6.87 -12.60
C THR A 13 2.90 -5.89 -12.48
N LYS A 14 2.51 -5.23 -13.58
CA LYS A 14 1.32 -4.36 -13.62
C LYS A 14 0.04 -5.07 -13.17
N VAL A 15 -0.11 -6.35 -13.54
CA VAL A 15 -1.22 -7.19 -13.05
C VAL A 15 -1.14 -7.35 -11.54
N GLY A 16 0.04 -7.63 -10.98
CA GLY A 16 0.25 -7.72 -9.53
C GLY A 16 -0.03 -6.41 -8.78
N GLN A 17 0.26 -5.26 -9.41
CA GLN A 17 -0.09 -3.95 -8.86
C GLN A 17 -1.61 -3.78 -8.74
N ILE A 18 -2.37 -4.10 -9.80
CA ILE A 18 -3.85 -4.06 -9.78
C ILE A 18 -4.40 -5.02 -8.72
N GLN A 19 -3.86 -6.24 -8.63
CA GLN A 19 -4.27 -7.22 -7.63
C GLN A 19 -4.05 -6.71 -6.19
N ALA A 20 -2.92 -6.06 -5.90
CA ALA A 20 -2.66 -5.46 -4.59
C ALA A 20 -3.63 -4.31 -4.29
N PHE A 21 -3.96 -3.50 -5.30
CA PHE A 21 -4.91 -2.39 -5.19
C PHE A 21 -6.33 -2.92 -4.88
N ASP A 22 -6.83 -3.87 -5.67
CA ASP A 22 -8.15 -4.48 -5.48
C ASP A 22 -8.27 -5.14 -4.11
N GLN A 23 -7.20 -5.79 -3.64
CA GLN A 23 -7.17 -6.38 -2.31
C GLN A 23 -7.25 -5.33 -1.20
N GLY A 24 -6.60 -4.17 -1.38
CA GLY A 24 -6.72 -3.03 -0.47
C GLY A 24 -8.15 -2.50 -0.39
N LEU A 25 -8.81 -2.30 -1.54
CA LEU A 25 -10.22 -1.89 -1.59
C LEU A 25 -11.15 -2.92 -0.93
N LYS A 26 -10.91 -4.22 -1.17
CA LYS A 26 -11.70 -5.29 -0.58
C LYS A 26 -11.61 -5.28 0.95
N LEU A 27 -10.41 -5.08 1.50
CA LEU A 27 -10.23 -5.06 2.95
C LEU A 27 -10.70 -3.73 3.57
N LYS A 28 -10.60 -2.60 2.86
CA LYS A 28 -11.26 -1.35 3.26
C LYS A 28 -12.76 -1.56 3.42
N LYS A 29 -13.42 -2.09 2.38
CA LYS A 29 -14.86 -2.39 2.42
C LYS A 29 -15.22 -3.23 3.64
N ARG A 30 -14.42 -4.26 3.92
CA ARG A 30 -14.70 -5.16 5.05
C ARG A 30 -14.49 -4.49 6.42
N TYR A 31 -13.32 -3.91 6.66
CA TYR A 31 -12.92 -3.49 8.01
C TYR A 31 -13.25 -2.04 8.34
N VAL A 32 -13.39 -1.19 7.33
CA VAL A 32 -13.79 0.22 7.50
C VAL A 32 -15.29 0.36 7.27
N ASP A 33 -15.78 0.00 6.09
CA ASP A 33 -17.14 0.37 5.67
C ASP A 33 -18.22 -0.53 6.30
N GLU A 34 -18.03 -1.86 6.28
CA GLU A 34 -19.03 -2.83 6.77
C GLU A 34 -18.97 -3.04 8.29
N LEU A 35 -17.76 -3.15 8.85
CA LEU A 35 -17.56 -3.47 10.26
C LEU A 35 -17.39 -2.23 11.15
N GLY A 36 -16.97 -1.10 10.59
CA GLY A 36 -16.57 0.07 11.38
C GLY A 36 -15.44 -0.23 12.38
N TYR A 37 -14.64 -1.27 12.13
CA TYR A 37 -13.58 -1.72 13.03
C TYR A 37 -12.38 -0.78 12.99
N LEU A 38 -12.06 -0.25 11.82
CA LEU A 38 -11.03 0.76 11.59
C LEU A 38 -11.66 2.08 11.16
N SER A 39 -10.99 3.19 11.49
CA SER A 39 -11.41 4.52 11.05
C SER A 39 -11.32 4.65 9.52
N LYS A 40 -12.20 5.48 8.93
CA LYS A 40 -12.08 5.90 7.53
C LYS A 40 -10.77 6.65 7.27
N ASN A 41 -10.28 7.38 8.26
CA ASN A 41 -9.06 8.16 8.18
C ASN A 41 -7.89 7.38 8.82
N TYR A 42 -6.71 7.48 8.21
CA TYR A 42 -5.52 6.78 8.70
C TYR A 42 -4.98 7.41 9.98
N TRP A 43 -4.77 6.60 11.03
CA TRP A 43 -4.04 7.03 12.23
C TRP A 43 -2.85 6.11 12.49
N SER A 44 -1.67 6.69 12.73
CA SER A 44 -0.43 5.95 12.93
C SER A 44 -0.42 5.02 14.15
N LYS A 45 -1.31 5.25 15.11
CA LYS A 45 -1.49 4.39 16.29
C LYS A 45 -2.38 3.17 16.03
N ASP A 46 -3.18 3.19 14.95
CA ASP A 46 -4.18 2.15 14.68
C ASP A 46 -3.61 1.03 13.79
N ILE A 47 -2.60 1.34 12.95
CA ILE A 47 -2.00 0.38 12.03
C ILE A 47 -0.47 0.47 12.05
N ALA A 48 0.16 -0.69 12.21
CA ALA A 48 1.55 -0.91 11.89
C ALA A 48 1.64 -1.80 10.65
N ALA A 49 2.36 -1.33 9.61
CA ALA A 49 2.60 -2.09 8.39
C ALA A 49 4.09 -2.41 8.27
N ARG A 50 4.41 -3.67 7.97
CA ARG A 50 5.77 -4.18 7.77
C ARG A 50 5.86 -5.01 6.51
N SER A 51 6.97 -4.91 5.79
CA SER A 51 7.26 -5.70 4.59
C SER A 51 8.73 -6.16 4.58
N THR A 52 9.01 -7.23 3.85
CA THR A 52 10.38 -7.68 3.58
C THR A 52 11.13 -6.69 2.70
N PHE A 53 12.47 -6.69 2.75
CA PHE A 53 13.34 -5.79 1.98
C PHE A 53 13.48 -6.21 0.50
N LEU A 54 12.35 -6.33 -0.19
CA LEU A 54 12.27 -6.65 -1.61
C LEU A 54 11.34 -5.65 -2.31
N ASN A 55 11.74 -5.19 -3.49
CA ASN A 55 10.99 -4.19 -4.25
C ASN A 55 9.53 -4.61 -4.47
N ARG A 56 9.30 -5.87 -4.84
CA ARG A 56 7.94 -6.38 -5.08
C ARG A 56 7.07 -6.34 -3.83
N THR A 57 7.61 -6.65 -2.65
CA THR A 57 6.82 -6.71 -1.41
C THR A 57 6.59 -5.32 -0.83
N LEU A 58 7.57 -4.42 -0.94
CA LEU A 58 7.39 -3.01 -0.59
C LEU A 58 6.37 -2.35 -1.50
N SER A 59 6.50 -2.53 -2.82
CA SER A 59 5.56 -1.98 -3.81
C SER A 59 4.14 -2.49 -3.58
N SER A 60 3.97 -3.81 -3.38
CA SER A 60 2.65 -4.38 -3.05
C SER A 60 2.06 -3.79 -1.78
N ALA A 61 2.86 -3.62 -0.72
CA ALA A 61 2.39 -3.04 0.55
C ALA A 61 1.96 -1.58 0.39
N TYR A 62 2.74 -0.75 -0.32
CA TYR A 62 2.38 0.64 -0.58
C TYR A 62 1.09 0.78 -1.40
N ILE A 63 0.96 -0.03 -2.46
CA ILE A 63 -0.24 -0.02 -3.31
C ILE A 63 -1.47 -0.46 -2.51
N PHE A 64 -1.34 -1.55 -1.74
CA PHE A 64 -2.40 -2.04 -0.87
C PHE A 64 -2.84 -0.96 0.13
N MET A 65 -1.91 -0.32 0.86
CA MET A 65 -2.23 0.68 1.87
C MET A 65 -2.84 1.95 1.25
N THR A 66 -2.37 2.34 0.06
CA THR A 66 -2.97 3.44 -0.72
C THR A 66 -4.43 3.17 -1.03
N ALA A 67 -4.76 1.96 -1.49
CA ALA A 67 -6.15 1.56 -1.75
C ALA A 67 -6.97 1.44 -0.45
N PHE A 68 -6.37 0.89 0.62
CA PHE A 68 -7.04 0.67 1.89
C PHE A 68 -7.51 1.98 2.55
N TYR A 69 -6.71 3.05 2.44
CA TYR A 69 -7.04 4.38 2.95
C TYR A 69 -7.25 5.41 1.85
N LEU A 70 -7.75 4.97 0.70
CA LEU A 70 -8.18 5.87 -0.36
C LEU A 70 -9.22 6.84 0.24
N ASP A 71 -9.08 8.13 -0.05
CA ASP A 71 -9.96 9.20 0.47
C ASP A 71 -9.89 9.44 1.99
N SER A 72 -8.78 9.03 2.63
CA SER A 72 -8.46 9.54 3.96
C SER A 72 -8.11 11.04 3.85
N GLU A 73 -8.63 11.87 4.75
CA GLU A 73 -8.56 13.34 4.64
C GLU A 73 -7.75 13.99 5.77
N ASN A 74 -7.46 13.26 6.84
CA ASN A 74 -6.87 13.83 8.05
C ASN A 74 -5.39 14.23 7.93
N SER A 75 -4.66 13.70 6.94
CA SER A 75 -3.23 13.96 6.74
C SER A 75 -2.89 14.48 5.34
N THR A 76 -3.90 14.92 4.59
CA THR A 76 -3.73 15.50 3.24
C THR A 76 -3.32 16.97 3.38
N PRO A 77 -2.12 17.37 2.94
CA PRO A 77 -1.72 18.77 2.89
C PRO A 77 -2.62 19.59 1.96
N ASP A 78 -2.89 20.84 2.33
CA ASP A 78 -3.59 21.81 1.49
C ASP A 78 -2.63 22.39 0.44
N ASP A 79 -2.15 21.54 -0.47
CA ASP A 79 -1.27 21.90 -1.59
C ASP A 79 -1.84 21.29 -2.88
N PRO A 80 -2.08 22.08 -3.95
CA PRO A 80 -2.64 21.57 -5.20
C PRO A 80 -1.73 20.59 -5.94
N ARG A 81 -0.44 20.51 -5.59
CA ARG A 81 0.49 19.50 -6.12
C ARG A 81 0.33 18.15 -5.43
N TRP A 82 -0.37 18.10 -4.30
CA TRP A 82 -0.61 16.86 -3.57
C TRP A 82 -1.63 15.98 -4.29
N PRO A 83 -1.38 14.66 -4.45
CA PRO A 83 -2.34 13.77 -5.08
C PRO A 83 -3.64 13.67 -4.28
N LYS A 84 -4.77 13.82 -4.96
CA LYS A 84 -6.08 13.70 -4.31
C LYS A 84 -6.31 12.29 -3.77
N GLY A 85 -6.86 12.19 -2.56
CA GLY A 85 -7.24 10.93 -1.93
C GLY A 85 -6.05 10.03 -1.54
N TRP A 86 -4.82 10.54 -1.58
CA TRP A 86 -3.62 9.81 -1.20
C TRP A 86 -3.03 10.31 0.12
N ASN A 87 -2.57 9.38 0.95
CA ASN A 87 -1.87 9.65 2.20
C ASN A 87 -0.58 8.81 2.30
N PRO A 88 0.53 9.38 2.77
CA PRO A 88 1.75 8.64 3.02
C PRO A 88 1.54 7.73 4.23
N ILE A 89 1.59 6.43 3.99
CA ILE A 89 1.49 5.42 5.05
C ILE A 89 2.85 4.73 5.18
N PRO A 90 3.49 4.80 6.37
CA PRO A 90 4.80 4.21 6.58
C PRO A 90 4.73 2.69 6.52
N ILE A 91 5.60 2.09 5.71
CA ILE A 91 5.85 0.64 5.67
C ILE A 91 7.24 0.40 6.26
N GLN A 92 7.30 -0.30 7.40
CA GLN A 92 8.57 -0.65 8.03
C GLN A 92 9.23 -1.82 7.29
N THR A 93 10.55 -1.78 7.21
CA THR A 93 11.36 -2.86 6.66
C THR A 93 12.69 -2.92 7.39
N VAL A 94 13.36 -4.07 7.33
CA VAL A 94 14.71 -4.28 7.85
C VAL A 94 15.53 -4.96 6.77
N PRO A 95 16.85 -4.74 6.67
CA PRO A 95 17.68 -5.41 5.68
C PRO A 95 17.48 -6.93 5.71
N PHE A 96 17.56 -7.60 4.55
CA PHE A 96 17.29 -9.04 4.43
C PHE A 96 18.09 -9.91 5.42
N LYS A 97 19.33 -9.51 5.73
CA LYS A 97 20.21 -10.19 6.69
C LYS A 97 19.75 -10.10 8.15
N ASP A 98 18.89 -9.13 8.44
CA ASP A 98 18.32 -8.83 9.75
C ASP A 98 16.82 -9.22 9.80
N GLU A 99 16.33 -9.93 8.77
CA GLU A 99 15.06 -10.64 8.81
C GLU A 99 15.28 -11.97 9.55
N TYR A 100 14.50 -12.19 10.62
CA TYR A 100 14.52 -13.32 11.59
C TYR A 100 15.47 -13.18 12.79
#